data_AF-A0A379KMH6-F1
#
_entry.id   AF-A0A379KMH6-F1
#
_cell.length_a   1.000
_cell.length_b   1.000
_cell.length_c   1.000
_cell.angle_alpha   90.00
_cell.angle_beta   90.00
_cell.angle_gamma   90.00
#
_symmetry.space_group_name_H-M   'P 1'
#
loop_
_entity.id
_entity.type
_entity.pdbx_description
1 polymer ?
#
loop_
_entity_poly.entity_id
_entity_poly.type
_entity_poly.pdbx_seq_one_letter_code
_entity_poly.pdbx_strand_id
1 'polypeptide(L)'
;MDRLKGKVALITGGAGGCGLAASELFAAEGAKVAILDLPSSQGEAVAARINATGGQALFVAADVSVADQVHRAVSQAQAHFGPITVLMNHAGIIAAGPFLETSEADWDRLMSVNVKSMFLVTKAVLPGMLAAGGGSVICTSSISAVVGTPMEVLYCTTKGACHMFARAQAAAMNSDHANRLATVIRSIGSDALGPAIDTALKGVVDFDMSCAYLFRFNQPALLVHDGYNQRVTERTLKAYLRGGYLLDPFYVACTNNHPTGLWRMSELAPDSFFASGFSILPDIHPCVSSHHGSLIEEIGFIVPVRPRTALVFSLMRGLHKGAFETDETQRLAALTPLIDAIFSQHLHLAHAEDLADPQDSDSQLEDAFVNILQGQLTETQRHVAKLILQGHSSQSISRALGISEGTVKVHRHNIWQRLGIAGNAELFRLFIGYLTKQQ
;
A
#
# COMPACT_ATOMS: atom_id res chain seq x y z
N MET A 1 -18.14 10.69 -16.09
CA MET A 1 -17.85 11.65 -15.00
C MET A 1 -17.52 10.81 -13.79
N ASP A 2 -16.30 10.95 -13.28
CA ASP A 2 -15.76 10.36 -12.02
C ASP A 2 -14.22 10.29 -12.06
N ARG A 3 -13.55 10.97 -13.02
CA ARG A 3 -12.09 10.85 -13.20
C ARG A 3 -11.28 11.36 -12.01
N LEU A 4 -11.86 12.22 -11.18
CA LEU A 4 -11.23 12.80 -9.99
C LEU A 4 -11.94 12.41 -8.69
N LYS A 5 -12.75 11.35 -8.73
CA LYS A 5 -13.41 10.81 -7.54
C LYS A 5 -12.40 10.51 -6.44
N GLY A 6 -12.71 10.95 -5.22
CA GLY A 6 -11.85 10.77 -4.05
C GLY A 6 -10.66 11.74 -3.97
N LYS A 7 -10.48 12.64 -4.95
CA LYS A 7 -9.43 13.67 -4.91
C LYS A 7 -9.90 14.93 -4.17
N VAL A 8 -8.95 15.61 -3.54
CA VAL A 8 -9.14 16.92 -2.91
C VAL A 8 -8.25 17.90 -3.64
N ALA A 9 -8.85 18.86 -4.34
CA ALA A 9 -8.18 19.83 -5.18
C ALA A 9 -8.16 21.22 -4.53
N LEU A 10 -6.99 21.84 -4.42
CA LEU A 10 -6.86 23.26 -4.10
C LEU A 10 -6.48 24.01 -5.38
N ILE A 11 -7.29 25.02 -5.76
CA ILE A 11 -7.08 25.81 -6.98
C ILE A 11 -6.89 27.27 -6.57
N THR A 12 -5.69 27.81 -6.81
CA THR A 12 -5.42 29.24 -6.56
C THR A 12 -5.91 30.09 -7.73
N GLY A 13 -6.51 31.25 -7.47
CA GLY A 13 -7.18 32.01 -8.54
C GLY A 13 -8.42 31.27 -9.07
N GLY A 14 -9.02 30.39 -8.26
CA GLY A 14 -10.10 29.49 -8.67
C GLY A 14 -11.45 30.16 -8.85
N ALA A 15 -11.59 31.46 -8.57
CA ALA A 15 -12.86 32.18 -8.71
C ALA A 15 -13.02 32.87 -10.08
N GLY A 16 -11.98 32.90 -10.92
CA GLY A 16 -12.02 33.58 -12.23
C GLY A 16 -11.29 32.85 -13.35
N GLY A 17 -11.61 33.23 -14.60
CA GLY A 17 -10.91 32.77 -15.80
C GLY A 17 -10.78 31.24 -15.92
N CYS A 18 -9.58 30.77 -16.26
CA CYS A 18 -9.29 29.34 -16.37
C CYS A 18 -9.32 28.62 -15.01
N GLY A 19 -9.04 29.30 -13.90
CA GLY A 19 -9.14 28.75 -12.56
C GLY A 19 -10.59 28.43 -12.16
N LEU A 20 -11.53 29.30 -12.54
CA LEU A 20 -12.96 29.04 -12.41
C LEU A 20 -13.38 27.81 -13.23
N ALA A 21 -13.01 27.78 -14.51
CA ALA A 21 -13.33 26.66 -15.38
C ALA A 21 -12.75 25.33 -14.83
N ALA A 22 -11.54 25.36 -14.29
CA ALA A 22 -10.93 24.20 -13.63
C ALA A 22 -11.70 23.81 -12.36
N SER A 23 -12.14 24.77 -11.54
CA SER A 23 -12.90 24.50 -10.31
C SER A 23 -14.23 23.82 -10.60
N GLU A 24 -14.97 24.31 -11.61
CA GLU A 24 -16.24 23.71 -12.03
C GLU A 24 -16.03 22.33 -12.65
N LEU A 25 -15.04 22.18 -13.54
CA LEU A 25 -14.75 20.91 -14.19
C LEU A 25 -14.25 19.84 -13.20
N PHE A 26 -13.38 20.21 -12.26
CA PHE A 26 -12.84 19.26 -11.29
C PHE A 26 -13.94 18.75 -10.36
N ALA A 27 -14.85 19.64 -9.93
CA ALA A 27 -16.01 19.24 -9.15
C ALA A 27 -16.97 18.35 -9.95
N ALA A 28 -17.22 18.66 -11.22
CA ALA A 28 -18.04 17.82 -12.11
C ALA A 28 -17.44 16.42 -12.34
N GLU A 29 -16.12 16.29 -12.25
CA GLU A 29 -15.40 14.99 -12.32
C GLU A 29 -15.25 14.29 -10.96
N GLY A 30 -15.89 14.80 -9.91
CA GLY A 30 -16.01 14.13 -8.60
C GLY A 30 -14.97 14.54 -7.55
N ALA A 31 -14.17 15.58 -7.79
CA ALA A 31 -13.25 16.12 -6.79
C ALA A 31 -13.98 16.96 -5.74
N LYS A 32 -13.43 17.00 -4.51
CA LYS A 32 -13.73 18.06 -3.53
C LYS A 32 -12.82 19.25 -3.83
N VAL A 33 -13.38 20.44 -4.06
CA VAL A 33 -12.62 21.60 -4.57
C VAL A 33 -12.55 22.73 -3.54
N ALA A 34 -11.35 23.02 -3.05
CA ALA A 34 -11.05 24.23 -2.31
C ALA A 34 -10.62 25.34 -3.29
N ILE A 35 -11.43 26.39 -3.37
CA ILE A 35 -11.21 27.58 -4.19
C ILE A 35 -10.45 28.58 -3.33
N LEU A 36 -9.17 28.80 -3.64
CA LEU A 36 -8.35 29.80 -2.97
C LEU A 36 -8.23 31.03 -3.86
N ASP A 37 -8.77 32.15 -3.41
CA ASP A 37 -8.73 33.40 -4.16
C ASP A 37 -8.79 34.60 -3.20
N LEU A 38 -8.65 35.81 -3.74
CA LEU A 38 -8.71 37.04 -2.95
C LEU A 38 -10.07 37.16 -2.24
N PRO A 39 -10.13 37.76 -1.03
CA PRO A 39 -11.38 37.98 -0.31
C PRO A 39 -12.44 38.75 -1.11
N SER A 40 -12.01 39.65 -2.01
CA SER A 40 -12.88 40.45 -2.88
C SER A 40 -13.33 39.72 -4.16
N SER A 41 -12.91 38.47 -4.35
CA SER A 41 -13.31 37.66 -5.51
C SER A 41 -14.74 37.14 -5.40
N GLN A 42 -15.23 36.49 -6.46
CA GLN A 42 -16.53 35.82 -6.48
C GLN A 42 -16.50 34.41 -5.87
N GLY A 43 -15.46 34.06 -5.10
CA GLY A 43 -15.19 32.68 -4.66
C GLY A 43 -16.34 32.04 -3.88
N GLU A 44 -17.03 32.78 -3.01
CA GLU A 44 -18.21 32.29 -2.28
C GLU A 44 -19.35 31.91 -3.22
N ALA A 45 -19.65 32.78 -4.22
CA ALA A 45 -20.70 32.53 -5.20
C ALA A 45 -20.37 31.33 -6.11
N VAL A 46 -19.10 31.16 -6.46
CA VAL A 46 -18.63 29.99 -7.23
C VAL A 46 -18.79 28.70 -6.42
N ALA A 47 -18.33 28.68 -5.17
CA ALA A 47 -18.48 27.52 -4.30
C ALA A 47 -19.97 27.16 -4.11
N ALA A 48 -20.82 28.16 -3.86
CA ALA A 48 -22.27 27.96 -3.74
C ALA A 48 -22.89 27.37 -5.01
N ARG A 49 -22.48 27.84 -6.20
CA ARG A 49 -22.96 27.32 -7.49
C ARG A 49 -22.56 25.86 -7.70
N ILE A 50 -21.29 25.51 -7.44
CA ILE A 50 -20.81 24.12 -7.57
C ILE A 50 -21.56 23.19 -6.61
N ASN A 51 -21.79 23.64 -5.38
CA ASN A 51 -22.55 22.87 -4.38
C ASN A 51 -24.02 22.70 -4.79
N ALA A 52 -24.65 23.73 -5.37
CA ALA A 52 -26.03 23.66 -5.86
C ALA A 52 -26.20 22.64 -7.01
N THR A 53 -25.16 22.35 -7.77
CA THR A 53 -25.16 21.31 -8.82
C THR A 53 -24.74 19.92 -8.31
N GLY A 54 -24.62 19.73 -7.00
CA GLY A 54 -24.26 18.44 -6.39
C GLY A 54 -22.76 18.16 -6.27
N GLY A 55 -21.91 19.13 -6.63
CA GLY A 55 -20.47 19.07 -6.37
C GLY A 55 -20.13 19.38 -4.92
N GLN A 56 -18.84 19.33 -4.57
CA GLN A 56 -18.33 19.72 -3.25
C GLN A 56 -17.27 20.81 -3.42
N ALA A 57 -17.56 22.02 -2.95
CA ALA A 57 -16.67 23.15 -3.01
C ALA A 57 -16.65 23.98 -1.72
N LEU A 58 -15.46 24.49 -1.38
CA LEU A 58 -15.21 25.40 -0.26
C LEU A 58 -14.43 26.60 -0.77
N PHE A 59 -14.86 27.82 -0.44
CA PHE A 59 -14.05 29.01 -0.65
C PHE A 59 -13.13 29.26 0.56
N VAL A 60 -11.85 29.51 0.31
CA VAL A 60 -10.86 29.91 1.30
C VAL A 60 -10.18 31.21 0.86
N ALA A 61 -10.51 32.31 1.52
CA ALA A 61 -10.03 33.63 1.16
C ALA A 61 -8.57 33.84 1.57
N ALA A 62 -7.69 34.16 0.62
CA ALA A 62 -6.30 34.52 0.87
C ALA A 62 -5.65 35.26 -0.30
N ASP A 63 -4.78 36.21 0.03
CA ASP A 63 -3.74 36.67 -0.88
C ASP A 63 -2.61 35.64 -0.91
N VAL A 64 -2.42 35.00 -2.07
CA VAL A 64 -1.40 33.95 -2.28
C VAL A 64 0.04 34.45 -2.13
N SER A 65 0.27 35.77 -2.17
CA SER A 65 1.58 36.37 -1.96
C SER A 65 1.97 36.51 -0.47
N VAL A 66 1.00 36.31 0.43
CA VAL A 66 1.13 36.48 1.88
C VAL A 66 1.15 35.12 2.59
N ALA A 67 2.31 34.75 3.13
CA ALA A 67 2.56 33.42 3.71
C ALA A 67 1.54 33.01 4.78
N ASP A 68 1.25 33.89 5.74
CA ASP A 68 0.31 33.55 6.83
C ASP A 68 -1.12 33.34 6.34
N GLN A 69 -1.54 34.05 5.29
CA GLN A 69 -2.86 33.86 4.69
C GLN A 69 -2.93 32.52 3.97
N VAL A 70 -1.88 32.17 3.20
CA VAL A 70 -1.75 30.86 2.55
C VAL A 70 -1.80 29.73 3.57
N HIS A 71 -1.02 29.81 4.65
CA HIS A 71 -1.02 28.79 5.69
C HIS A 71 -2.40 28.57 6.32
N ARG A 72 -3.12 29.65 6.63
CA ARG A 72 -4.49 29.55 7.16
C ARG A 72 -5.47 28.95 6.15
N ALA A 73 -5.44 29.41 4.90
CA ALA A 73 -6.34 28.91 3.85
C ALA A 73 -6.12 27.43 3.56
N VAL A 74 -4.86 26.98 3.46
CA VAL A 74 -4.52 25.57 3.26
C VAL A 74 -4.96 24.72 4.45
N SER A 75 -4.72 25.19 5.68
CA SER A 75 -5.14 24.48 6.90
C SER A 75 -6.66 24.35 6.97
N GLN A 76 -7.41 25.40 6.62
CA GLN A 76 -8.87 25.37 6.56
C GLN A 76 -9.39 24.37 5.53
N ALA A 77 -8.81 24.36 4.32
CA ALA A 77 -9.17 23.41 3.29
C ALA A 77 -8.89 21.96 3.72
N GLN A 78 -7.73 21.71 4.32
CA GLN A 78 -7.35 20.39 4.81
C GLN A 78 -8.21 19.90 5.97
N ALA A 79 -8.58 20.79 6.90
CA ALA A 79 -9.49 20.47 7.99
C ALA A 79 -10.88 20.09 7.48
N HIS A 80 -11.34 20.73 6.40
CA HIS A 80 -12.67 20.50 5.86
C HIS A 80 -12.77 19.25 4.96
N PHE A 81 -11.80 19.03 4.07
CA PHE A 81 -11.88 17.96 3.07
C PHE A 81 -10.90 16.80 3.29
N GLY A 82 -9.93 16.95 4.19
CA GLY A 82 -8.78 16.06 4.31
C GLY A 82 -7.58 16.54 3.48
N PRO A 83 -6.50 15.74 3.41
CA PRO A 83 -5.28 16.13 2.71
C PRO A 83 -5.52 16.51 1.24
N ILE A 84 -4.92 17.62 0.81
CA ILE A 84 -4.97 18.09 -0.58
C ILE A 84 -4.07 17.18 -1.43
N THR A 85 -4.67 16.46 -2.37
CA THR A 85 -4.00 15.52 -3.28
C THR A 85 -3.83 16.07 -4.70
N VAL A 86 -4.47 17.21 -5.00
CA VAL A 86 -4.26 17.97 -6.25
C VAL A 86 -4.08 19.45 -5.91
N LEU A 87 -2.95 20.03 -6.29
CA LEU A 87 -2.71 21.48 -6.19
C LEU A 87 -2.61 22.06 -7.60
N MET A 88 -3.45 23.04 -7.90
CA MET A 88 -3.31 23.86 -9.10
C MET A 88 -2.88 25.27 -8.72
N ASN A 89 -1.57 25.54 -8.87
CA ASN A 89 -1.00 26.87 -8.78
C ASN A 89 -1.36 27.65 -10.04
N HIS A 90 -2.47 28.38 -10.00
CA HIS A 90 -3.01 29.10 -11.15
C HIS A 90 -3.09 30.61 -10.97
N ALA A 91 -3.21 31.11 -9.73
CA ALA A 91 -3.23 32.53 -9.44
C ALA A 91 -2.05 33.25 -10.13
N GLY A 92 -2.36 34.34 -10.83
CA GLY A 92 -1.38 35.10 -11.57
C GLY A 92 -1.96 36.40 -12.11
N ILE A 93 -1.09 37.36 -12.32
CA ILE A 93 -1.39 38.66 -12.92
C ILE A 93 -0.47 38.91 -14.11
N ILE A 94 -0.90 39.82 -14.98
CA ILE A 94 -0.13 40.30 -16.12
C ILE A 94 0.07 41.81 -15.98
N ALA A 95 1.23 42.29 -16.38
CA ALA A 95 1.47 43.70 -16.64
C ALA A 95 2.11 43.82 -18.01
N ALA A 96 1.53 44.67 -18.86
CA ALA A 96 2.02 44.96 -20.19
C ALA A 96 2.39 46.45 -20.29
N GLY A 97 3.57 46.74 -20.81
CA GLY A 97 4.10 48.09 -20.93
C GLY A 97 5.50 48.13 -21.53
N PRO A 98 5.97 49.29 -22.02
CA PRO A 98 7.35 49.45 -22.45
C PRO A 98 8.28 49.11 -21.28
N PHE A 99 9.34 48.34 -21.53
CA PHE A 99 10.24 47.90 -20.46
C PHE A 99 10.81 49.07 -19.65
N LEU A 100 11.16 50.18 -20.32
CA LEU A 100 11.69 51.38 -19.69
C LEU A 100 10.66 52.14 -18.81
N GLU A 101 9.39 51.81 -18.91
CA GLU A 101 8.30 52.39 -18.10
C GLU A 101 7.89 51.47 -16.94
N THR A 102 8.46 50.27 -16.85
CA THR A 102 8.18 49.35 -15.73
C THR A 102 8.90 49.80 -14.46
N SER A 103 8.22 49.69 -13.31
CA SER A 103 8.75 50.06 -12.01
C SER A 103 9.21 48.84 -11.20
N GLU A 104 10.04 49.07 -10.18
CA GLU A 104 10.37 48.03 -9.19
C GLU A 104 9.12 47.52 -8.47
N ALA A 105 8.11 48.37 -8.25
CA ALA A 105 6.85 47.95 -7.67
C ALA A 105 6.09 46.97 -8.59
N ASP A 106 6.15 47.14 -9.91
CA ASP A 106 5.57 46.19 -10.87
C ASP A 106 6.31 44.85 -10.81
N TRP A 107 7.64 44.89 -10.74
CA TRP A 107 8.48 43.71 -10.55
C TRP A 107 8.10 42.94 -9.28
N ASP A 108 8.10 43.62 -8.13
CA ASP A 108 7.82 43.00 -6.84
C ASP A 108 6.42 42.42 -6.79
N ARG A 109 5.43 43.14 -7.33
CA ARG A 109 4.05 42.69 -7.41
C ARG A 109 3.91 41.44 -8.29
N LEU A 110 4.48 41.45 -9.50
CA LEU A 110 4.47 40.31 -10.42
C LEU A 110 5.19 39.10 -9.83
N MET A 111 6.39 39.28 -9.27
CA MET A 111 7.15 38.20 -8.65
C MET A 111 6.45 37.64 -7.41
N SER A 112 5.84 38.50 -6.59
CA SER A 112 5.09 38.09 -5.40
C SER A 112 3.85 37.27 -5.75
N VAL A 113 3.10 37.68 -6.77
CA VAL A 113 1.84 37.01 -7.15
C VAL A 113 2.06 35.81 -8.07
N ASN A 114 2.99 35.86 -9.02
CA ASN A 114 3.17 34.79 -10.00
C ASN A 114 4.16 33.72 -9.53
N VAL A 115 5.24 34.11 -8.82
CA VAL A 115 6.36 33.19 -8.51
C VAL A 115 6.38 32.80 -7.04
N LYS A 116 6.45 33.77 -6.13
CA LYS A 116 6.50 33.53 -4.68
C LYS A 116 5.27 32.76 -4.20
N SER A 117 4.09 33.08 -4.74
CA SER A 117 2.86 32.36 -4.45
C SER A 117 2.96 30.85 -4.70
N MET A 118 3.55 30.42 -5.84
CA MET A 118 3.74 29.01 -6.16
C MET A 118 4.59 28.33 -5.10
N PHE A 119 5.67 28.97 -4.66
CA PHE A 119 6.51 28.46 -3.58
C PHE A 119 5.73 28.34 -2.27
N LEU A 120 5.01 29.40 -1.86
CA LEU A 120 4.29 29.43 -0.58
C LEU A 120 3.19 28.36 -0.51
N VAL A 121 2.34 28.30 -1.53
CA VAL A 121 1.19 27.38 -1.56
C VAL A 121 1.67 25.95 -1.68
N THR A 122 2.66 25.68 -2.54
CA THR A 122 3.28 24.36 -2.67
C THR A 122 3.90 23.91 -1.36
N LYS A 123 4.67 24.78 -0.68
CA LYS A 123 5.29 24.46 0.61
C LYS A 123 4.26 24.15 1.70
N ALA A 124 3.11 24.83 1.70
CA ALA A 124 2.04 24.59 2.65
C ALA A 124 1.27 23.29 2.37
N VAL A 125 1.06 22.94 1.10
CA VAL A 125 0.28 21.74 0.70
C VAL A 125 1.11 20.46 0.76
N LEU A 126 2.37 20.52 0.34
CA LEU A 126 3.18 19.35 0.03
C LEU A 126 3.35 18.35 1.20
N PRO A 127 3.54 18.76 2.47
CA PRO A 127 3.65 17.80 3.57
C PRO A 127 2.40 16.92 3.73
N GLY A 128 1.21 17.52 3.66
CA GLY A 128 -0.05 16.77 3.74
C GLY A 128 -0.27 15.89 2.52
N MET A 129 0.11 16.36 1.33
CA MET A 129 0.04 15.58 0.09
C MET A 129 0.94 14.33 0.16
N LEU A 130 2.17 14.47 0.62
CA LEU A 130 3.11 13.34 0.77
C LEU A 130 2.63 12.34 1.83
N ALA A 131 2.12 12.83 2.97
CA ALA A 131 1.55 11.98 4.01
C ALA A 131 0.32 11.19 3.53
N ALA A 132 -0.39 11.69 2.52
CA ALA A 132 -1.54 11.03 1.90
C ALA A 132 -1.16 10.05 0.76
N GLY A 133 0.12 9.71 0.60
CA GLY A 133 0.59 8.79 -0.45
C GLY A 133 0.92 9.48 -1.78
N GLY A 134 1.00 10.81 -1.80
CA GLY A 134 1.37 11.60 -2.97
C GLY A 134 0.20 12.32 -3.63
N GLY A 135 0.48 12.95 -4.77
CA GLY A 135 -0.50 13.78 -5.48
C GLY A 135 0.08 14.46 -6.70
N SER A 136 -0.67 15.43 -7.23
CA SER A 136 -0.27 16.21 -8.41
C SER A 136 -0.15 17.70 -8.08
N VAL A 137 0.96 18.30 -8.46
CA VAL A 137 1.16 19.76 -8.44
C VAL A 137 1.17 20.26 -9.88
N ILE A 138 0.18 21.08 -10.24
CA ILE A 138 -0.02 21.66 -11.56
C ILE A 138 0.34 23.13 -11.47
N CYS A 139 1.34 23.57 -12.24
CA CYS A 139 1.79 24.96 -12.25
C CYS A 139 1.41 25.63 -13.57
N THR A 140 0.59 26.68 -13.50
CA THR A 140 0.18 27.43 -14.69
C THR A 140 1.28 28.38 -15.15
N SER A 141 1.97 28.01 -16.23
CA SER A 141 2.96 28.86 -16.89
C SER A 141 2.32 29.69 -18.03
N SER A 142 3.06 29.98 -19.09
CA SER A 142 2.61 30.62 -20.32
C SER A 142 3.53 30.20 -21.48
N ILE A 143 3.07 30.34 -22.73
CA ILE A 143 3.98 30.37 -23.89
C ILE A 143 5.06 31.46 -23.72
N SER A 144 4.73 32.54 -23.01
CA SER A 144 5.63 33.64 -22.64
C SER A 144 6.83 33.19 -21.79
N ALA A 145 6.85 31.95 -21.27
CA ALA A 145 7.99 31.35 -20.57
C ALA A 145 9.08 30.82 -21.51
N VAL A 146 8.75 30.58 -22.78
CA VAL A 146 9.64 29.98 -23.78
C VAL A 146 9.83 30.87 -25.00
N VAL A 147 8.87 31.77 -25.28
CA VAL A 147 8.95 32.77 -26.34
C VAL A 147 8.75 34.15 -25.72
N GLY A 148 9.72 35.04 -25.92
CA GLY A 148 9.61 36.43 -25.45
C GLY A 148 8.46 37.16 -26.16
N THR A 149 7.59 37.79 -25.39
CA THR A 149 6.47 38.59 -25.92
C THR A 149 6.79 40.07 -25.69
N PRO A 150 6.85 40.91 -26.75
CA PRO A 150 7.06 42.34 -26.60
C PRO A 150 6.06 42.95 -25.61
N MET A 151 6.51 43.95 -24.85
CA MET A 151 5.72 44.65 -23.80
C MET A 151 5.44 43.83 -22.53
N GLU A 152 5.82 42.55 -22.48
CA GLU A 152 5.52 41.68 -21.34
C GLU A 152 6.79 41.20 -20.62
N VAL A 153 7.89 41.96 -20.69
CA VAL A 153 9.21 41.51 -20.20
C VAL A 153 9.16 40.96 -18.77
N LEU A 154 8.54 41.69 -17.84
CA LEU A 154 8.45 41.25 -16.45
C LEU A 154 7.56 40.01 -16.30
N TYR A 155 6.44 39.96 -17.03
CA TYR A 155 5.55 38.79 -17.04
C TYR A 155 6.24 37.55 -17.62
N CYS A 156 6.92 37.66 -18.77
CA CYS A 156 7.77 36.63 -19.36
C CYS A 156 8.78 36.10 -18.34
N THR A 157 9.48 37.00 -17.64
CA THR A 157 10.43 36.61 -16.56
C THR A 157 9.73 35.79 -15.49
N THR A 158 8.56 36.21 -15.00
CA THR A 158 7.82 35.43 -13.99
C THR A 158 7.41 34.05 -14.50
N LYS A 159 6.95 33.94 -15.75
CA LYS A 159 6.51 32.65 -16.32
C LYS A 159 7.69 31.72 -16.64
N GLY A 160 8.85 32.26 -17.02
CA GLY A 160 10.11 31.52 -17.06
C GLY A 160 10.48 30.95 -15.69
N ALA A 161 10.36 31.75 -14.63
CA ALA A 161 10.60 31.30 -13.27
C ALA A 161 9.60 30.21 -12.82
N CYS A 162 8.30 30.38 -13.08
CA CYS A 162 7.27 29.35 -12.82
C CYS A 162 7.58 28.03 -13.54
N HIS A 163 8.02 28.12 -14.80
CA HIS A 163 8.36 26.94 -15.61
C HIS A 163 9.57 26.20 -15.02
N MET A 164 10.62 26.93 -14.64
CA MET A 164 11.80 26.32 -14.03
C MET A 164 11.51 25.78 -12.62
N PHE A 165 10.68 26.47 -11.84
CA PHE A 165 10.23 26.01 -10.52
C PHE A 165 9.58 24.62 -10.62
N ALA A 166 8.63 24.44 -11.56
CA ALA A 166 7.96 23.16 -11.76
C ALA A 166 8.93 22.03 -12.15
N ARG A 167 9.89 22.31 -13.04
CA ARG A 167 10.91 21.33 -13.47
C ARG A 167 11.86 20.95 -12.33
N ALA A 168 12.34 21.93 -11.57
CA ALA A 168 13.24 21.71 -10.45
C ALA A 168 12.55 20.90 -9.33
N GLN A 169 11.27 21.20 -9.04
CA GLN A 169 10.48 20.45 -8.08
C GLN A 169 10.33 18.98 -8.49
N ALA A 170 9.98 18.71 -9.75
CA ALA A 170 9.86 17.35 -10.26
C ALA A 170 11.19 16.57 -10.16
N ALA A 171 12.32 17.21 -10.48
CA ALA A 171 13.63 16.59 -10.35
C ALA A 171 13.98 16.26 -8.88
N ALA A 172 13.69 17.17 -7.95
CA ALA A 172 13.95 16.95 -6.52
C ALA A 172 13.12 15.78 -5.96
N MET A 173 11.86 15.64 -6.38
CA MET A 173 11.02 14.51 -5.98
C MET A 173 11.58 13.16 -6.45
N ASN A 174 12.24 13.12 -7.60
CA ASN A 174 12.89 11.90 -8.09
C ASN A 174 14.14 11.51 -7.27
N SER A 175 14.89 12.49 -6.74
CA SER A 175 16.05 12.23 -5.88
C SER A 175 15.68 11.55 -4.56
N ASP A 176 14.47 11.79 -4.05
CA ASP A 176 13.99 11.13 -2.83
C ASP A 176 13.79 9.62 -3.02
N HIS A 177 13.28 9.19 -4.18
CA HIS A 177 13.22 7.76 -4.52
C HIS A 177 14.62 7.12 -4.57
N ALA A 178 15.59 7.82 -5.16
CA ALA A 178 16.97 7.34 -5.21
C ALA A 178 17.58 7.23 -3.80
N ASN A 179 17.31 8.20 -2.91
CA ASN A 179 17.77 8.16 -1.52
C ASN A 179 17.15 7.00 -0.73
N ARG A 180 15.83 6.77 -0.88
CA ARG A 180 15.14 5.65 -0.24
C ARG A 180 15.70 4.31 -0.71
N LEU A 181 15.92 4.14 -2.02
CA LEU A 181 16.55 2.94 -2.56
C LEU A 181 17.99 2.76 -2.05
N ALA A 182 18.78 3.84 -1.99
CA ALA A 182 20.14 3.78 -1.46
C ALA A 182 20.17 3.34 0.01
N THR A 183 19.18 3.75 0.81
CA THR A 183 19.01 3.28 2.20
C THR A 183 18.69 1.79 2.23
N VAL A 184 17.75 1.32 1.41
CA VAL A 184 17.44 -0.13 1.28
C VAL A 184 18.70 -0.93 0.95
N ILE A 185 19.46 -0.51 -0.06
CA ILE A 185 20.69 -1.19 -0.49
C ILE A 185 21.71 -1.28 0.66
N ARG A 186 21.92 -0.19 1.42
CA ARG A 186 22.85 -0.18 2.56
C ARG A 186 22.40 -1.08 3.71
N SER A 187 21.10 -1.33 3.84
CA SER A 187 20.54 -2.15 4.92
C SER A 187 20.54 -3.65 4.61
N ILE A 188 20.85 -4.07 3.38
CA ILE A 188 20.94 -5.48 3.01
C ILE A 188 22.00 -6.17 3.90
N GLY A 189 21.66 -7.36 4.42
CA GLY A 189 22.48 -8.10 5.39
C GLY A 189 22.37 -7.62 6.85
N SER A 190 21.43 -6.71 7.17
CA SER A 190 21.20 -6.22 8.54
C SER A 190 19.71 -6.21 8.90
N ASP A 191 19.40 -6.18 10.19
CA ASP A 191 18.03 -6.08 10.73
C ASP A 191 17.30 -4.79 10.31
N ALA A 192 18.05 -3.80 9.81
CA ALA A 192 17.48 -2.55 9.32
C ALA A 192 16.81 -2.69 7.94
N LEU A 193 16.95 -3.82 7.24
CA LEU A 193 16.41 -3.98 5.89
C LEU A 193 14.89 -3.85 5.84
N GLY A 194 14.19 -4.56 6.72
CA GLY A 194 12.74 -4.58 6.76
C GLY A 194 12.13 -3.18 6.89
N PRO A 195 12.50 -2.38 7.93
CA PRO A 195 12.07 -1.00 8.06
C PRO A 195 12.43 -0.09 6.87
N ALA A 196 13.58 -0.32 6.24
CA ALA A 196 14.01 0.45 5.06
C ALA A 196 13.11 0.15 3.84
N ILE A 197 12.81 -1.14 3.59
CA ILE A 197 11.89 -1.56 2.52
C ILE A 197 10.48 -1.02 2.80
N ASP A 198 10.00 -1.10 4.04
CA ASP A 198 8.69 -0.56 4.40
C ASP A 198 8.57 0.92 4.07
N THR A 199 9.60 1.70 4.42
CA THR A 199 9.65 3.14 4.14
C THR A 199 9.68 3.42 2.64
N ALA A 200 10.41 2.60 1.86
CA ALA A 200 10.44 2.73 0.42
C ALA A 200 9.07 2.42 -0.22
N LEU A 201 8.43 1.32 0.19
CA LEU A 201 7.15 0.86 -0.37
C LEU A 201 5.95 1.68 0.07
N LYS A 202 5.98 2.31 1.26
CA LYS A 202 4.97 3.31 1.67
C LYS A 202 4.91 4.51 0.72
N GLY A 203 5.95 4.75 -0.07
CA GLY A 203 5.95 5.72 -1.17
C GLY A 203 5.22 5.28 -2.43
N VAL A 204 4.92 3.99 -2.56
CA VAL A 204 4.36 3.36 -3.76
C VAL A 204 2.89 2.99 -3.52
N VAL A 205 2.59 2.48 -2.33
CA VAL A 205 1.29 1.97 -1.92
C VAL A 205 1.15 2.11 -0.40
N ASP A 206 -0.04 2.46 0.10
CA ASP A 206 -0.30 2.48 1.54
C ASP A 206 -0.50 1.06 2.08
N PHE A 207 -0.08 0.76 3.30
CA PHE A 207 -0.34 -0.52 3.99
C PHE A 207 -0.16 -0.35 5.51
N ASP A 208 -0.83 -1.20 6.28
CA ASP A 208 -0.86 -1.10 7.75
C ASP A 208 0.23 -1.94 8.42
N MET A 209 0.56 -3.08 7.81
CA MET A 209 1.54 -4.05 8.32
C MET A 209 2.30 -4.68 7.16
N SER A 210 3.49 -5.18 7.47
CA SER A 210 4.28 -6.01 6.59
C SER A 210 4.96 -7.12 7.38
N CYS A 211 5.41 -8.17 6.72
CA CYS A 211 6.30 -9.15 7.32
C CYS A 211 7.11 -9.88 6.26
N ALA A 212 8.23 -10.48 6.65
CA ALA A 212 8.94 -11.43 5.80
C ALA A 212 9.08 -12.76 6.54
N TYR A 213 8.59 -13.85 5.95
CA TYR A 213 8.86 -15.20 6.43
C TYR A 213 9.71 -15.98 5.44
N LEU A 214 10.78 -16.61 5.93
CA LEU A 214 11.49 -17.64 5.19
C LEU A 214 10.81 -18.99 5.46
N PHE A 215 10.14 -19.50 4.44
CA PHE A 215 9.50 -20.81 4.47
C PHE A 215 10.45 -21.87 3.92
N ARG A 216 10.69 -22.90 4.74
CA ARG A 216 11.58 -24.02 4.44
C ARG A 216 10.79 -25.31 4.60
N PHE A 217 10.86 -26.18 3.61
CA PHE A 217 10.22 -27.48 3.70
C PHE A 217 10.77 -28.29 4.88
N ASN A 218 9.85 -28.87 5.66
CA ASN A 218 10.13 -29.65 6.87
C ASN A 218 11.00 -28.95 7.95
N GLN A 219 10.99 -27.62 7.97
CA GLN A 219 11.65 -26.81 9.00
C GLN A 219 10.70 -25.72 9.50
N PRO A 220 10.93 -25.15 10.70
CA PRO A 220 10.16 -24.02 11.18
C PRO A 220 10.27 -22.85 10.22
N ALA A 221 9.16 -22.13 10.04
CA ALA A 221 9.21 -20.80 9.43
C ALA A 221 10.14 -19.90 10.25
N LEU A 222 10.90 -19.05 9.57
CA LEU A 222 11.74 -18.05 10.20
C LEU A 222 11.17 -16.67 9.89
N LEU A 223 10.97 -15.85 10.92
CA LEU A 223 10.58 -14.46 10.74
C LEU A 223 11.84 -13.62 10.43
N VAL A 224 11.93 -13.12 9.20
CA VAL A 224 13.04 -12.30 8.70
C VAL A 224 12.74 -10.81 8.90
N HIS A 225 11.47 -10.41 8.86
CA HIS A 225 11.05 -9.02 9.14
C HIS A 225 9.72 -9.00 9.89
N ASP A 226 9.71 -8.29 11.03
CA ASP A 226 8.51 -8.00 11.82
C ASP A 226 8.05 -6.55 11.58
N GLY A 227 7.10 -6.38 10.66
CA GLY A 227 6.43 -5.12 10.39
C GLY A 227 4.98 -5.07 10.91
N TYR A 228 4.64 -5.88 11.93
CA TYR A 228 3.28 -5.91 12.47
C TYR A 228 2.91 -4.68 13.31
N ASN A 229 3.85 -3.80 13.61
CA ASN A 229 3.62 -2.54 14.33
C ASN A 229 2.89 -2.73 15.67
N GLN A 230 3.26 -3.77 16.42
CA GLN A 230 2.64 -4.16 17.71
C GLN A 230 1.15 -4.53 17.63
N ARG A 231 0.60 -4.73 16.42
CA ARG A 231 -0.80 -5.16 16.23
C ARG A 231 -1.00 -6.65 16.48
N VAL A 232 0.08 -7.44 16.47
CA VAL A 232 0.09 -8.87 16.70
C VAL A 232 0.77 -9.17 18.02
N THR A 233 0.15 -10.04 18.83
CA THR A 233 0.73 -10.45 20.11
C THR A 233 1.88 -11.43 19.93
N GLU A 234 2.87 -11.39 20.82
CA GLU A 234 3.97 -12.36 20.82
C GLU A 234 3.46 -13.82 20.93
N ARG A 235 2.34 -14.02 21.64
CA ARG A 235 1.67 -15.32 21.75
C ARG A 235 1.19 -15.82 20.37
N THR A 236 0.50 -14.96 19.61
CA THR A 236 0.03 -15.28 18.26
C THR A 236 1.20 -15.59 17.33
N LEU A 237 2.26 -14.79 17.39
CA LEU A 237 3.46 -15.00 16.55
C LEU A 237 4.14 -16.33 16.87
N LYS A 238 4.30 -16.67 18.16
CA LYS A 238 4.84 -17.97 18.59
C LYS A 238 3.96 -19.13 18.14
N ALA A 239 2.64 -19.01 18.25
CA ALA A 239 1.71 -20.05 17.80
C ALA A 239 1.79 -20.28 16.28
N TYR A 240 1.91 -19.18 15.51
CA TYR A 240 2.11 -19.26 14.06
C TYR A 240 3.41 -19.98 13.72
N LEU A 241 4.54 -19.55 14.29
CA LEU A 241 5.87 -20.15 14.05
C LEU A 241 5.98 -21.61 14.50
N ARG A 242 5.18 -22.05 15.48
CA ARG A 242 5.13 -23.45 15.94
C ARG A 242 4.39 -24.40 14.99
N GLY A 243 3.63 -23.89 14.04
CA GLY A 243 2.92 -24.75 13.08
C GLY A 243 1.67 -24.13 12.46
N GLY A 244 1.23 -22.95 12.90
CA GLY A 244 0.18 -22.21 12.20
C GLY A 244 0.54 -21.95 10.72
N TYR A 245 1.81 -21.64 10.43
CA TYR A 245 2.29 -21.43 9.06
C TYR A 245 2.07 -22.63 8.11
N LEU A 246 1.91 -23.85 8.63
CA LEU A 246 1.68 -25.05 7.80
C LEU A 246 0.33 -25.00 7.04
N LEU A 247 -0.59 -24.18 7.53
CA LEU A 247 -1.90 -23.95 6.93
C LEU A 247 -1.95 -22.69 6.06
N ASP A 248 -0.87 -21.91 6.04
CA ASP A 248 -0.76 -20.67 5.28
C ASP A 248 -0.64 -20.96 3.77
N PRO A 249 -1.51 -20.40 2.92
CA PRO A 249 -1.42 -20.56 1.46
C PRO A 249 -0.08 -20.14 0.86
N PHE A 250 0.60 -19.14 1.42
CA PHE A 250 1.95 -18.77 0.98
C PHE A 250 2.97 -19.87 1.28
N TYR A 251 2.93 -20.48 2.48
CA TYR A 251 3.77 -21.64 2.78
C TYR A 251 3.51 -22.81 1.83
N VAL A 252 2.24 -23.10 1.55
CA VAL A 252 1.84 -24.15 0.61
C VAL A 252 2.34 -23.84 -0.80
N ALA A 253 2.25 -22.59 -1.24
CA ALA A 253 2.80 -22.16 -2.53
C ALA A 253 4.33 -22.34 -2.58
N CYS A 254 5.05 -21.87 -1.56
CA CYS A 254 6.50 -21.99 -1.48
C CYS A 254 6.99 -23.45 -1.50
N THR A 255 6.35 -24.34 -0.74
CA THR A 255 6.71 -25.76 -0.71
C THR A 255 6.37 -26.51 -2.00
N ASN A 256 5.48 -25.96 -2.83
CA ASN A 256 5.15 -26.44 -4.17
C ASN A 256 5.91 -25.71 -5.31
N ASN A 257 6.99 -24.98 -5.00
CA ASN A 257 7.83 -24.27 -5.96
C ASN A 257 7.09 -23.22 -6.80
N HIS A 258 6.18 -22.47 -6.17
CA HIS A 258 5.51 -21.38 -6.85
C HIS A 258 6.52 -20.36 -7.41
N PRO A 259 6.30 -19.81 -8.62
CA PRO A 259 7.24 -18.88 -9.24
C PRO A 259 7.38 -17.56 -8.48
N THR A 260 8.53 -16.92 -8.66
CA THR A 260 8.79 -15.54 -8.23
C THR A 260 7.70 -14.62 -8.74
N GLY A 261 7.15 -13.77 -7.88
CA GLY A 261 6.08 -12.87 -8.27
C GLY A 261 5.33 -12.27 -7.09
N LEU A 262 4.44 -11.35 -7.43
CA LEU A 262 3.46 -10.79 -6.52
C LEU A 262 2.17 -11.60 -6.60
N TRP A 263 1.68 -12.07 -5.46
CA TRP A 263 0.50 -12.94 -5.38
C TRP A 263 -0.42 -12.46 -4.27
N ARG A 264 -1.73 -12.46 -4.51
CA ARG A 264 -2.69 -12.28 -3.42
C ARG A 264 -2.85 -13.59 -2.66
N MET A 265 -3.03 -13.49 -1.35
CA MET A 265 -3.42 -14.63 -0.54
C MET A 265 -4.67 -15.32 -1.09
N SER A 266 -5.65 -14.55 -1.55
CA SER A 266 -6.90 -15.06 -2.14
C SER A 266 -6.71 -15.80 -3.47
N GLU A 267 -5.62 -15.55 -4.20
CA GLU A 267 -5.28 -16.25 -5.44
C GLU A 267 -4.62 -17.61 -5.16
N LEU A 268 -3.89 -17.70 -4.03
CA LEU A 268 -3.20 -18.93 -3.58
C LEU A 268 -4.09 -19.82 -2.70
N ALA A 269 -5.04 -19.22 -2.00
CA ALA A 269 -5.87 -19.89 -1.01
C ALA A 269 -6.78 -20.97 -1.63
N PRO A 270 -6.88 -22.15 -1.00
CA PRO A 270 -7.87 -23.16 -1.36
C PRO A 270 -9.31 -22.66 -1.29
N ASP A 271 -10.20 -23.34 -2.01
CA ASP A 271 -11.59 -22.93 -2.25
C ASP A 271 -12.46 -22.77 -0.99
N SER A 272 -12.13 -23.45 0.12
CA SER A 272 -12.82 -23.29 1.41
C SER A 272 -11.92 -22.70 2.50
N PHE A 273 -10.77 -22.11 2.15
CA PHE A 273 -9.80 -21.55 3.11
C PHE A 273 -10.42 -20.49 4.02
N PHE A 274 -11.05 -19.47 3.44
CA PHE A 274 -11.66 -18.38 4.21
C PHE A 274 -12.89 -18.81 5.04
N ALA A 275 -13.42 -20.01 4.79
CA ALA A 275 -14.52 -20.62 5.53
C ALA A 275 -14.04 -21.68 6.56
N SER A 276 -12.75 -22.03 6.57
CA SER A 276 -12.17 -23.14 7.35
C SER A 276 -12.02 -22.86 8.85
N GLY A 277 -12.16 -21.61 9.28
CA GLY A 277 -11.90 -21.18 10.66
C GLY A 277 -10.47 -20.70 10.91
N PHE A 278 -9.49 -21.12 10.10
CA PHE A 278 -8.09 -20.71 10.22
C PHE A 278 -7.89 -19.20 10.02
N SER A 279 -8.48 -18.67 8.96
CA SER A 279 -8.39 -17.25 8.58
C SER A 279 -9.17 -16.30 9.50
N ILE A 280 -9.81 -16.80 10.57
CA ILE A 280 -10.65 -16.00 11.49
C ILE A 280 -10.27 -16.17 12.96
N LEU A 281 -9.19 -16.90 13.27
CA LEU A 281 -8.75 -17.11 14.65
C LEU A 281 -7.54 -16.24 15.03
N PRO A 282 -7.71 -15.30 15.97
CA PRO A 282 -6.70 -14.28 16.29
C PRO A 282 -5.46 -14.86 17.02
N ASP A 283 -5.57 -16.08 17.55
CA ASP A 283 -4.49 -16.71 18.32
C ASP A 283 -3.49 -17.49 17.46
N ILE A 284 -3.74 -17.65 16.15
CA ILE A 284 -2.99 -18.60 15.31
C ILE A 284 -2.42 -17.99 14.03
N HIS A 285 -3.13 -17.02 13.43
CA HIS A 285 -2.63 -16.33 12.25
C HIS A 285 -2.31 -14.87 12.58
N PRO A 286 -1.06 -14.41 12.42
CA PRO A 286 -0.64 -13.04 12.73
C PRO A 286 -1.50 -11.99 11.99
N CYS A 287 -1.92 -12.33 10.77
CA CYS A 287 -2.63 -11.43 9.89
C CYS A 287 -4.16 -11.52 9.99
N VAL A 288 -4.74 -11.91 11.15
CA VAL A 288 -6.20 -12.08 11.29
C VAL A 288 -6.77 -11.31 12.48
N SER A 289 -7.84 -10.56 12.21
CA SER A 289 -8.55 -9.69 13.17
C SER A 289 -9.54 -10.45 14.06
N SER A 290 -9.81 -9.89 15.25
CA SER A 290 -10.72 -10.35 16.30
C SER A 290 -12.21 -10.42 15.93
N HIS A 291 -12.60 -10.04 14.72
CA HIS A 291 -14.01 -9.98 14.29
C HIS A 291 -14.28 -10.84 13.05
N HIS A 292 -15.33 -11.64 13.12
CA HIS A 292 -15.82 -12.42 11.99
C HIS A 292 -16.21 -11.47 10.84
N GLY A 293 -15.58 -11.60 9.67
CA GLY A 293 -15.83 -10.74 8.50
C GLY A 293 -14.87 -9.55 8.33
N SER A 294 -13.90 -9.34 9.23
CA SER A 294 -12.82 -8.35 9.03
C SER A 294 -11.54 -9.00 8.49
N LEU A 295 -11.59 -9.49 7.24
CA LEU A 295 -10.42 -9.98 6.54
C LEU A 295 -9.36 -8.87 6.40
N ILE A 296 -8.11 -9.22 6.67
CA ILE A 296 -6.97 -8.44 6.20
C ILE A 296 -6.75 -8.87 4.76
N GLU A 297 -6.65 -7.91 3.86
CA GLU A 297 -6.16 -8.22 2.54
C GLU A 297 -4.64 -8.29 2.60
N GLU A 298 -4.11 -9.41 2.11
CA GLU A 298 -2.69 -9.70 2.11
C GLU A 298 -2.22 -10.00 0.68
N ILE A 299 -1.15 -9.31 0.29
CA ILE A 299 -0.44 -9.51 -0.97
C ILE A 299 1.04 -9.72 -0.66
N GLY A 300 1.65 -10.72 -1.27
CA GLY A 300 3.00 -11.15 -0.93
C GLY A 300 3.88 -11.34 -2.15
N PHE A 301 5.14 -10.94 -2.03
CA PHE A 301 6.19 -11.26 -2.97
C PHE A 301 6.79 -12.61 -2.59
N ILE A 302 6.62 -13.63 -3.44
CA ILE A 302 7.33 -14.89 -3.31
C ILE A 302 8.71 -14.72 -3.96
N VAL A 303 9.76 -14.99 -3.18
CA VAL A 303 11.17 -14.95 -3.56
C VAL A 303 11.76 -16.35 -3.38
N PRO A 304 11.71 -17.21 -4.42
CA PRO A 304 12.28 -18.55 -4.39
C PRO A 304 13.80 -18.51 -4.20
N VAL A 305 14.30 -19.26 -3.22
CA VAL A 305 15.74 -19.36 -2.96
C VAL A 305 16.30 -20.65 -3.57
N ARG A 306 15.59 -21.76 -3.36
CA ARG A 306 15.90 -23.09 -3.88
C ARG A 306 14.62 -23.95 -3.86
N PRO A 307 14.62 -25.17 -4.43
CA PRO A 307 13.43 -26.01 -4.41
C PRO A 307 12.84 -26.16 -2.99
N ARG A 308 11.55 -25.91 -2.86
CA ARG A 308 10.75 -25.96 -1.64
C ARG A 308 11.23 -25.03 -0.52
N THR A 309 11.99 -23.99 -0.84
CA THR A 309 12.42 -22.94 0.08
C THR A 309 12.27 -21.57 -0.58
N ALA A 310 11.48 -20.70 0.03
CA ALA A 310 11.26 -19.36 -0.48
C ALA A 310 10.98 -18.40 0.68
N LEU A 311 11.37 -17.15 0.49
CA LEU A 311 10.94 -16.06 1.34
C LEU A 311 9.64 -15.48 0.79
N VAL A 312 8.73 -15.10 1.68
CA VAL A 312 7.52 -14.36 1.35
C VAL A 312 7.55 -13.06 2.09
N PHE A 313 7.61 -11.95 1.36
CA PHE A 313 7.47 -10.61 1.90
C PHE A 313 6.06 -10.10 1.64
N SER A 314 5.25 -10.03 2.69
CA SER A 314 3.84 -9.70 2.64
C SER A 314 3.58 -8.25 3.05
N LEU A 315 2.60 -7.63 2.40
CA LEU A 315 1.99 -6.34 2.74
C LEU A 315 0.52 -6.55 3.05
N MET A 316 0.03 -5.86 4.08
CA MET A 316 -1.32 -6.07 4.60
C MET A 316 -2.08 -4.76 4.80
N ARG A 317 -3.38 -4.79 4.47
CA ARG A 317 -4.33 -3.71 4.76
C ARG A 317 -5.48 -4.19 5.63
N GLY A 318 -5.82 -3.38 6.63
CA GLY A 318 -7.09 -3.53 7.32
C GLY A 318 -8.25 -3.09 6.44
N LEU A 319 -9.39 -3.79 6.52
CA LEU A 319 -10.58 -3.57 5.69
C LEU A 319 -11.08 -2.12 5.61
N HIS A 320 -10.85 -1.30 6.64
CA HIS A 320 -11.19 0.13 6.64
C HIS A 320 -10.51 0.93 5.51
N LYS A 321 -9.39 0.43 4.95
CA LYS A 321 -8.69 1.01 3.80
C LYS A 321 -9.08 0.40 2.46
N GLY A 322 -9.92 -0.63 2.44
CA GLY A 322 -10.30 -1.34 1.23
C GLY A 322 -9.18 -2.24 0.69
N ALA A 323 -9.45 -2.82 -0.49
CA ALA A 323 -8.53 -3.74 -1.15
C ALA A 323 -7.41 -3.01 -1.94
N PHE A 324 -6.33 -3.68 -2.31
CA PHE A 324 -5.27 -3.21 -3.20
C PHE A 324 -5.86 -3.13 -4.61
N GLU A 325 -5.98 -1.89 -5.09
CA GLU A 325 -6.55 -1.60 -6.39
C GLU A 325 -5.65 -2.14 -7.52
N THR A 326 -6.22 -2.34 -8.72
CA THR A 326 -5.49 -2.89 -9.86
C THR A 326 -4.21 -2.10 -10.18
N ASP A 327 -4.29 -0.77 -10.16
CA ASP A 327 -3.16 0.12 -10.43
C ASP A 327 -2.07 0.01 -9.33
N GLU A 328 -2.46 -0.15 -8.07
CA GLU A 328 -1.53 -0.41 -6.96
C GLU A 328 -0.81 -1.75 -7.12
N THR A 329 -1.56 -2.80 -7.46
CA THR A 329 -0.97 -4.12 -7.70
C THR A 329 -0.05 -4.13 -8.92
N GLN A 330 -0.34 -3.35 -9.96
CA GLN A 330 0.53 -3.22 -11.12
C GLN A 330 1.84 -2.51 -10.77
N ARG A 331 1.79 -1.43 -9.96
CA ARG A 331 2.98 -0.77 -9.44
C ARG A 331 3.82 -1.68 -8.58
N LEU A 332 3.20 -2.43 -7.65
CA LEU A 332 3.90 -3.41 -6.83
C LEU A 332 4.53 -4.53 -7.68
N ALA A 333 3.80 -5.06 -8.65
CA ALA A 333 4.29 -6.13 -9.52
C ALA A 333 5.53 -5.68 -10.32
N ALA A 334 5.58 -4.42 -10.75
CA ALA A 334 6.75 -3.84 -11.42
C ALA A 334 8.01 -3.82 -10.53
N LEU A 335 7.87 -3.88 -9.20
CA LEU A 335 8.98 -3.95 -8.25
C LEU A 335 9.48 -5.37 -7.97
N THR A 336 8.84 -6.41 -8.53
CA THR A 336 9.23 -7.81 -8.29
C THR A 336 10.73 -8.06 -8.50
N PRO A 337 11.39 -7.63 -9.61
CA PRO A 337 12.82 -7.90 -9.79
C PRO A 337 13.70 -7.23 -8.74
N LEU A 338 13.28 -6.07 -8.23
CA LEU A 338 13.99 -5.35 -7.19
C LEU A 338 13.85 -6.07 -5.85
N ILE A 339 12.63 -6.46 -5.47
CA ILE A 339 12.35 -7.20 -4.23
C ILE A 339 13.07 -8.55 -4.23
N ASP A 340 13.04 -9.27 -5.35
CA ASP A 340 13.75 -10.54 -5.55
C ASP A 340 15.26 -10.39 -5.33
N ALA A 341 15.89 -9.39 -5.96
CA ALA A 341 17.32 -9.13 -5.79
C ALA A 341 17.68 -8.72 -4.35
N ILE A 342 16.87 -7.87 -3.71
CA ILE A 342 17.11 -7.40 -2.34
C ILE A 342 17.06 -8.56 -1.36
N PHE A 343 15.98 -9.35 -1.37
CA PHE A 343 15.82 -10.45 -0.41
C PHE A 343 16.76 -11.61 -0.71
N SER A 344 17.03 -11.93 -1.98
CA SER A 344 18.03 -12.94 -2.33
C SER A 344 19.41 -12.59 -1.74
N GLN A 345 19.84 -11.34 -1.89
CA GLN A 345 21.11 -10.87 -1.34
C GLN A 345 21.07 -10.80 0.19
N HIS A 346 19.97 -10.35 0.77
CA HIS A 346 19.82 -10.26 2.22
C HIS A 346 19.90 -11.64 2.87
N LEU A 347 19.18 -12.63 2.33
CA LEU A 347 19.22 -14.00 2.83
C LEU A 347 20.62 -14.59 2.71
N HIS A 348 21.34 -14.34 1.61
CA HIS A 348 22.72 -14.78 1.46
C HIS A 348 23.67 -14.15 2.50
N LEU A 349 23.43 -12.90 2.94
CA LEU A 349 24.32 -12.21 3.87
C LEU A 349 23.96 -12.43 5.35
N ALA A 350 22.67 -12.42 5.70
CA ALA A 350 22.18 -12.49 7.08
C ALA A 350 21.68 -13.88 7.49
N HIS A 351 21.29 -14.72 6.53
CA HIS A 351 20.61 -16.00 6.77
C HIS A 351 21.30 -17.17 6.03
N ALA A 352 22.60 -17.07 5.76
CA ALA A 352 23.35 -18.12 5.08
C ALA A 352 23.31 -19.45 5.85
N GLU A 353 23.39 -19.40 7.18
CA GLU A 353 23.31 -20.59 8.05
C GLU A 353 21.90 -21.20 8.02
N ASP A 354 20.85 -20.37 8.01
CA ASP A 354 19.46 -20.81 7.89
C ASP A 354 19.12 -21.48 6.55
N LEU A 355 19.92 -21.17 5.51
CA LEU A 355 19.81 -21.73 4.18
C LEU A 355 20.69 -22.96 3.95
N ALA A 356 21.60 -23.28 4.87
CA ALA A 356 22.43 -24.47 4.77
C ALA A 356 21.55 -25.73 4.70
N ASP A 357 22.03 -26.75 3.99
CA ASP A 357 21.37 -28.06 4.03
C ASP A 357 21.41 -28.59 5.47
N PRO A 358 20.27 -29.06 6.02
CA PRO A 358 20.27 -29.65 7.34
C PRO A 358 21.19 -30.88 7.32
N GLN A 359 22.39 -30.74 7.91
CA GLN A 359 23.22 -31.89 8.24
C GLN A 359 22.49 -32.67 9.33
N ASP A 360 21.91 -33.82 8.97
CA ASP A 360 21.46 -34.86 9.90
C ASP A 360 20.66 -34.35 11.12
N SER A 361 19.82 -33.32 10.95
CA SER A 361 18.94 -32.85 12.02
C SER A 361 17.55 -33.44 11.83
N ASP A 362 17.08 -34.10 12.88
CA ASP A 362 15.72 -34.59 13.13
C ASP A 362 14.63 -33.60 12.66
N SER A 363 14.32 -33.58 11.36
CA SER A 363 13.30 -32.71 10.78
C SER A 363 11.91 -33.26 11.13
N GLN A 364 11.46 -32.95 12.35
CA GLN A 364 10.26 -33.47 13.01
C GLN A 364 8.98 -32.64 12.78
N LEU A 365 8.93 -31.66 11.86
CA LEU A 365 7.82 -30.68 11.82
C LEU A 365 6.69 -30.96 10.83
N GLU A 366 6.94 -31.53 9.63
CA GLU A 366 5.85 -32.24 8.96
C GLU A 366 5.36 -33.40 9.84
N ASP A 367 6.27 -33.95 10.65
CA ASP A 367 5.95 -34.85 11.75
C ASP A 367 5.07 -34.21 12.83
N ALA A 368 5.02 -32.89 13.09
CA ALA A 368 4.11 -32.34 14.11
C ALA A 368 2.61 -32.52 13.72
N PHE A 369 2.28 -32.27 12.45
CA PHE A 369 0.96 -32.56 11.89
C PHE A 369 0.66 -34.06 11.90
N VAL A 370 1.69 -34.84 11.57
CA VAL A 370 1.67 -36.29 11.50
C VAL A 370 1.68 -36.93 12.90
N ASN A 371 2.20 -36.30 13.95
CA ASN A 371 2.41 -36.80 15.32
C ASN A 371 1.12 -36.74 16.12
N ILE A 372 0.31 -35.67 15.94
CA ILE A 372 -1.05 -35.60 16.50
C ILE A 372 -1.92 -36.75 15.98
N LEU A 373 -1.72 -37.12 14.71
CA LEU A 373 -2.53 -38.09 13.99
C LEU A 373 -1.84 -39.46 13.83
N GLN A 374 -0.60 -39.59 14.30
CA GLN A 374 0.23 -40.80 14.18
C GLN A 374 -0.34 -41.85 15.12
N GLY A 375 -0.44 -43.08 14.61
CA GLY A 375 -1.07 -44.18 15.35
C GLY A 375 -2.59 -44.19 15.33
N GLN A 376 -3.27 -43.09 14.95
CA GLN A 376 -4.73 -43.04 14.84
C GLN A 376 -5.21 -43.13 13.38
N LEU A 377 -4.53 -42.47 12.44
CA LEU A 377 -4.92 -42.40 11.02
C LEU A 377 -3.92 -43.11 10.10
N THR A 378 -4.42 -43.66 8.97
CA THR A 378 -3.55 -44.15 7.89
C THR A 378 -2.83 -42.99 7.21
N GLU A 379 -1.79 -43.26 6.43
CA GLU A 379 -1.05 -42.25 5.67
C GLU A 379 -1.96 -41.42 4.73
N THR A 380 -2.82 -42.08 3.96
CA THR A 380 -3.81 -41.42 3.10
C THR A 380 -4.79 -40.56 3.92
N GLN A 381 -5.23 -41.03 5.09
CA GLN A 381 -6.12 -40.27 5.96
C GLN A 381 -5.42 -39.04 6.57
N ARG A 382 -4.14 -39.14 6.94
CA ARG A 382 -3.33 -38.01 7.39
C ARG A 382 -3.21 -36.95 6.29
N HIS A 383 -2.98 -37.37 5.06
CA HIS A 383 -2.88 -36.46 3.93
C HIS A 383 -4.23 -35.78 3.60
N VAL A 384 -5.34 -36.51 3.65
CA VAL A 384 -6.70 -35.93 3.54
C VAL A 384 -6.97 -34.96 4.70
N ALA A 385 -6.58 -35.28 5.93
CA ALA A 385 -6.73 -34.38 7.09
C ALA A 385 -5.92 -33.09 6.91
N LYS A 386 -4.71 -33.16 6.34
CA LYS A 386 -3.87 -31.99 5.98
C LYS A 386 -4.60 -31.06 5.03
N LEU A 387 -5.13 -31.59 3.94
CA LEU A 387 -5.87 -30.78 2.96
C LEU A 387 -7.15 -30.18 3.55
N ILE A 388 -7.84 -30.90 4.46
CA ILE A 388 -9.01 -30.33 5.16
C ILE A 388 -8.61 -29.15 6.05
N LEU A 389 -7.52 -29.28 6.81
CA LEU A 389 -7.04 -28.20 7.68
C LEU A 389 -6.51 -27.00 6.89
N GLN A 390 -5.97 -27.22 5.69
CA GLN A 390 -5.60 -26.18 4.73
C GLN A 390 -6.81 -25.55 4.02
N GLY A 391 -8.03 -26.03 4.29
CA GLY A 391 -9.26 -25.44 3.75
C GLY A 391 -9.65 -25.92 2.36
N HIS A 392 -9.22 -27.11 1.93
CA HIS A 392 -9.72 -27.70 0.68
C HIS A 392 -11.13 -28.29 0.85
N SER A 393 -12.02 -28.03 -0.11
CA SER A 393 -13.30 -28.75 -0.21
C SER A 393 -13.10 -30.22 -0.60
N SER A 394 -14.13 -31.06 -0.46
CA SER A 394 -14.08 -32.45 -0.94
C SER A 394 -13.77 -32.55 -2.43
N GLN A 395 -14.25 -31.59 -3.22
CA GLN A 395 -13.98 -31.52 -4.65
C GLN A 395 -12.51 -31.15 -4.92
N SER A 396 -11.97 -30.18 -4.18
CA SER A 396 -10.58 -29.78 -4.29
C SER A 396 -9.61 -30.89 -3.87
N ILE A 397 -9.91 -31.62 -2.79
CA ILE A 397 -9.16 -32.80 -2.34
C ILE A 397 -9.20 -33.91 -3.40
N SER A 398 -10.37 -34.16 -4.00
CA SER A 398 -10.54 -35.16 -5.07
C SER A 398 -9.59 -34.88 -6.24
N ARG A 399 -9.48 -33.61 -6.67
CA ARG A 399 -8.55 -33.20 -7.73
C ARG A 399 -7.09 -33.34 -7.30
N ALA A 400 -6.75 -32.88 -6.09
CA ALA A 400 -5.38 -32.93 -5.57
C ALA A 400 -4.84 -34.37 -5.44
N LEU A 401 -5.71 -35.33 -5.10
CA LEU A 401 -5.33 -36.73 -4.87
C LEU A 401 -5.60 -37.66 -6.06
N GLY A 402 -6.27 -37.19 -7.11
CA GLY A 402 -6.66 -38.03 -8.24
C GLY A 402 -7.65 -39.15 -7.88
N ILE A 403 -8.50 -38.94 -6.87
CA ILE A 403 -9.53 -39.91 -6.41
C ILE A 403 -10.93 -39.34 -6.55
N SER A 404 -11.97 -40.18 -6.49
CA SER A 404 -13.36 -39.70 -6.57
C SER A 404 -13.79 -38.88 -5.34
N GLU A 405 -14.67 -37.91 -5.51
CA GLU A 405 -15.24 -37.13 -4.40
C GLU A 405 -15.96 -38.03 -3.37
N GLY A 406 -16.58 -39.12 -3.82
CA GLY A 406 -17.17 -40.14 -2.94
C GLY A 406 -16.12 -40.79 -2.04
N THR A 407 -14.95 -41.14 -2.59
CA THR A 407 -13.81 -41.67 -1.83
C THR A 407 -13.31 -40.67 -0.79
N VAL A 408 -13.25 -39.37 -1.12
CA VAL A 408 -12.90 -38.32 -0.15
C VAL A 408 -13.90 -38.26 1.00
N LYS A 409 -15.21 -38.32 0.72
CA LYS A 409 -16.25 -38.32 1.76
C LYS A 409 -16.13 -39.53 2.69
N VAL A 410 -15.78 -40.70 2.16
CA VAL A 410 -15.48 -41.90 2.96
C VAL A 410 -14.25 -41.69 3.84
N HIS A 411 -13.15 -41.14 3.30
CA HIS A 411 -11.98 -40.83 4.12
C HIS A 411 -12.32 -39.85 5.25
N ARG A 412 -13.10 -38.80 4.97
CA ARG A 412 -13.58 -37.84 5.98
C ARG A 412 -14.37 -38.52 7.09
N HIS A 413 -15.34 -39.36 6.73
CA HIS A 413 -16.12 -40.12 7.69
C HIS A 413 -15.25 -41.01 8.59
N ASN A 414 -14.29 -41.71 7.98
CA ASN A 414 -13.37 -42.57 8.72
C ASN A 414 -12.43 -41.78 9.64
N ILE A 415 -11.97 -40.60 9.21
CA ILE A 415 -11.18 -39.69 10.04
C ILE A 415 -11.99 -39.27 11.27
N TRP A 416 -13.24 -38.84 11.07
CA TRP A 416 -14.12 -38.41 12.16
C TRP A 416 -14.36 -39.52 13.19
N GLN A 417 -14.66 -40.73 12.73
CA GLN A 417 -14.86 -41.88 13.63
C GLN A 417 -13.59 -42.22 14.43
N ARG A 418 -12.42 -42.24 13.76
CA ARG A 418 -11.16 -42.62 14.42
C ARG A 418 -10.68 -41.58 15.43
N LEU A 419 -10.93 -40.30 15.16
CA LEU A 419 -10.55 -39.21 16.05
C LEU A 419 -11.63 -38.88 17.09
N GLY A 420 -12.82 -39.50 17.02
CA GLY A 420 -13.94 -39.23 17.92
C GLY A 420 -14.49 -37.81 17.79
N ILE A 421 -14.52 -37.27 16.57
CA ILE A 421 -14.98 -35.90 16.27
C ILE A 421 -16.18 -35.89 15.33
N ALA A 422 -16.96 -34.81 15.33
CA ALA A 422 -18.18 -34.64 14.55
C ALA A 422 -17.98 -33.91 13.20
N GLY A 423 -16.82 -33.30 12.96
CA GLY A 423 -16.57 -32.58 11.71
C GLY A 423 -15.30 -31.73 11.67
N ASN A 424 -15.19 -30.91 10.62
CA ASN A 424 -14.00 -30.09 10.34
C ASN A 424 -13.66 -29.11 11.48
N ALA A 425 -14.67 -28.47 12.09
CA ALA A 425 -14.45 -27.52 13.18
C ALA A 425 -13.79 -28.18 14.40
N GLU A 426 -14.09 -29.45 14.67
CA GLU A 426 -13.45 -30.19 15.76
C GLU A 426 -12.06 -30.70 15.40
N LEU A 427 -11.84 -31.12 14.16
CA LEU A 427 -10.49 -31.41 13.65
C LEU A 427 -9.59 -30.17 13.80
N PHE A 428 -10.13 -29.00 13.46
CA PHE A 428 -9.45 -27.73 13.59
C PHE A 428 -9.17 -27.39 15.07
N ARG A 429 -10.15 -27.55 15.98
CA ARG A 429 -9.94 -27.37 17.42
C ARG A 429 -8.90 -28.32 18.00
N LEU A 430 -8.83 -29.58 17.54
CA LEU A 430 -7.78 -30.52 17.96
C LEU A 430 -6.39 -30.01 17.58
N PHE A 431 -6.24 -29.52 16.34
CA PHE A 431 -4.98 -28.94 15.87
C PHE A 431 -4.57 -27.70 16.67
N ILE A 432 -5.52 -26.79 16.96
CA ILE A 432 -5.24 -25.62 17.80
C ILE A 432 -4.88 -26.01 19.24
N GLY A 433 -5.61 -26.97 19.80
CA GLY A 433 -5.32 -27.51 21.12
C GLY A 433 -3.88 -28.02 21.20
N TYR A 434 -3.35 -28.64 20.15
CA TYR A 434 -1.95 -29.04 20.11
C TYR A 434 -0.98 -27.84 20.08
N LEU A 435 -1.20 -26.86 19.19
CA LEU A 435 -0.34 -25.68 19.08
C LEU A 435 -0.24 -24.88 20.39
N THR A 436 -1.28 -24.97 21.22
CA THR A 436 -1.41 -24.22 22.49
C THR A 436 -1.02 -25.02 23.75
N LYS A 437 -0.88 -26.36 23.68
CA LYS A 437 -0.74 -27.25 24.86
C LYS A 437 0.67 -27.38 25.48
N GLN A 438 1.73 -26.91 24.83
CA GLN A 438 3.09 -26.92 25.41
C GLN A 438 3.45 -25.58 26.07
N GLN A 439 2.69 -25.21 27.11
CA GLN A 439 3.11 -24.17 28.07
C GLN A 439 4.03 -24.76 29.13
#